data_AF-A0A396LRQ1-F1
#
_entry.id   AF-A0A396LRQ1-F1
#
_cell.length_a   1.000
_cell.length_b   1.000
_cell.length_c   1.000
_cell.angle_alpha   90.00
_cell.angle_beta   90.00
_cell.angle_gamma   90.00
#
_symmetry.space_group_name_H-M   'P 1'
#
loop_
_entity.id
_entity.type
_entity.pdbx_description
1 polymer ?
#
loop_
_entity_poly.entity_id
_entity_poly.type
_entity_poly.pdbx_seq_one_letter_code
_entity_poly.pdbx_strand_id
1 'polypeptide(L)'
;MPEKMMPYALRMTLAVLANRPDDARNISAECVTAMTKELMGVASGYDLMDFPFMIAALRLTATSLESLLDEHGKGIADGIVANTTCITIDASELKRQAKEEE
;
A
#
# COMPACT_ATOMS: atom_id res chain seq x y z
N MET A 1 -4.73 17.02 13.79
CA MET A 1 -3.60 16.07 13.72
C MET A 1 -4.25 14.70 13.69
N PRO A 2 -4.22 13.93 12.59
CA PRO A 2 -4.69 12.55 12.67
C PRO A 2 -3.81 11.85 13.72
N GLU A 3 -4.41 11.10 14.63
CA GLU A 3 -3.66 10.23 15.56
C GLU A 3 -2.60 9.50 14.74
N LYS A 4 -1.33 9.61 15.13
CA LYS A 4 -0.23 8.94 14.43
C LYS A 4 -0.38 7.44 14.68
N MET A 5 -1.21 6.81 13.87
CA MET A 5 -1.50 5.40 13.91
C MET A 5 -0.17 4.66 13.82
N MET A 6 0.03 3.71 14.72
CA MET A 6 1.29 2.97 14.82
C MET A 6 1.67 2.40 13.44
N PRO A 7 2.91 2.59 12.97
CA PRO A 7 3.38 2.01 11.71
C PRO A 7 3.02 0.54 11.56
N TYR A 8 2.58 0.13 10.37
CA TYR A 8 2.15 -1.26 10.09
C TYR A 8 3.21 -2.30 10.48
N ALA A 9 4.49 -2.01 10.23
CA ALA A 9 5.60 -2.87 10.64
C ALA A 9 5.62 -3.13 12.16
N LEU A 10 5.40 -2.09 12.98
CA LEU A 10 5.35 -2.24 14.44
C LEU A 10 4.10 -3.00 14.89
N ARG A 11 2.94 -2.75 14.26
CA ARG A 11 1.71 -3.51 14.51
C ARG A 11 1.91 -5.00 14.21
N MET A 12 2.58 -5.33 13.10
CA MET A 12 2.91 -6.70 12.74
C MET A 12 3.87 -7.35 13.75
N THR A 13 4.94 -6.66 14.15
CA THR A 13 5.87 -7.16 15.17
C THR A 13 5.16 -7.49 16.47
N LEU A 14 4.25 -6.62 16.93
CA LEU A 14 3.46 -6.86 18.14
C LEU A 14 2.52 -8.06 17.98
N ALA A 15 1.87 -8.23 16.83
CA ALA A 15 1.01 -9.39 16.55
C ALA A 15 1.81 -10.70 16.56
N VAL A 16 3.01 -10.71 15.97
CA VAL A 16 3.92 -11.87 16.00
C VAL A 16 4.35 -12.19 17.44
N LEU A 17 4.77 -11.17 18.21
CA LEU A 17 5.16 -11.36 19.62
C LEU A 17 3.99 -11.82 20.49
N ALA A 18 2.77 -11.39 20.18
CA ALA A 18 1.54 -11.84 20.85
C ALA A 18 1.10 -13.25 20.42
N ASN A 19 1.87 -13.96 19.59
CA ASN A 19 1.57 -15.27 19.03
C ASN A 19 0.24 -15.29 18.23
N ARG A 20 -0.03 -14.20 17.50
CA ARG A 20 -1.19 -14.03 16.62
C ARG A 20 -0.75 -13.85 15.16
N PRO A 21 -0.33 -14.94 14.49
CA PRO A 21 0.19 -14.86 13.12
C PRO A 21 -0.88 -14.43 12.11
N ASP A 22 -2.14 -14.76 12.34
CA ASP A 22 -3.25 -14.33 11.49
C ASP A 22 -3.46 -12.81 11.54
N ASP A 23 -3.30 -12.20 12.72
CA ASP A 23 -3.36 -10.74 12.88
C ASP A 23 -2.21 -10.07 12.12
N ALA A 24 -1.00 -10.63 12.18
CA ALA A 24 0.15 -10.10 11.42
C ALA A 24 -0.10 -10.15 9.90
N ARG A 25 -0.72 -11.24 9.40
CA ARG A 25 -1.12 -11.37 8.00
C ARG A 25 -2.23 -10.39 7.62
N ASN A 26 -3.20 -10.18 8.49
CA ASN A 26 -4.27 -9.21 8.24
C ASN A 26 -3.73 -7.78 8.20
N ILE A 27 -2.77 -7.45 9.06
CA ILE A 27 -2.12 -6.12 9.07
C ILE A 27 -1.33 -5.87 7.78
N SER A 28 -0.63 -6.87 7.23
CA SER A 28 0.07 -6.69 5.95
C SER A 28 -0.90 -6.51 4.79
N ALA A 29 -2.00 -7.27 4.76
CA ALA A 29 -3.05 -7.11 3.75
C ALA A 29 -3.74 -5.73 3.87
N GLU A 30 -4.05 -5.28 5.09
CA GLU A 30 -4.60 -3.96 5.39
C GLU A 30 -3.67 -2.85 4.88
N CYS A 31 -2.37 -2.95 5.20
CA CYS A 31 -1.35 -1.99 4.78
C CYS A 31 -1.31 -1.85 3.25
N VAL A 32 -1.15 -2.96 2.54
CA VAL A 32 -1.02 -2.97 1.07
C VAL A 32 -2.32 -2.47 0.43
N THR A 33 -3.48 -2.87 0.97
CA THR A 33 -4.79 -2.43 0.46
C THR A 33 -4.98 -0.93 0.65
N ALA A 34 -4.68 -0.39 1.84
CA ALA A 34 -4.81 1.04 2.13
C ALA A 34 -3.91 1.88 1.21
N MET A 35 -2.62 1.53 1.10
CA MET A 35 -1.69 2.25 0.23
C MET A 35 -2.09 2.15 -1.25
N THR A 36 -2.56 0.98 -1.71
CA THR A 36 -3.04 0.83 -3.09
C THR A 36 -4.26 1.71 -3.34
N LYS A 37 -5.15 1.85 -2.36
CA LYS A 37 -6.32 2.71 -2.46
C LYS A 37 -5.94 4.18 -2.64
N GLU A 38 -4.97 4.67 -1.87
CA GLU A 38 -4.45 6.03 -1.98
C GLU A 38 -3.84 6.27 -3.37
N LEU A 39 -3.02 5.34 -3.86
CA LEU A 39 -2.43 5.41 -5.20
C LEU A 39 -3.48 5.40 -6.31
N MET A 40 -4.55 4.62 -6.16
CA MET A 40 -5.69 4.62 -7.09
C MET A 40 -6.49 5.92 -7.03
N GLY A 41 -6.57 6.55 -5.86
CA GLY A 41 -7.13 7.90 -5.70
C GLY A 41 -6.37 8.91 -6.57
N VAL A 42 -5.03 8.90 -6.50
CA VAL A 42 -4.18 9.72 -7.40
C VAL A 42 -4.44 9.38 -8.86
N ALA A 43 -4.50 8.09 -9.20
CA ALA A 43 -4.73 7.66 -10.57
C ALA A 43 -6.07 8.13 -11.14
N SER A 44 -7.11 8.23 -10.31
CA SER A 44 -8.44 8.68 -10.73
C SER A 44 -8.49 10.14 -11.20
N GLY A 45 -7.48 10.94 -10.87
CA GLY A 45 -7.37 12.34 -11.31
C GLY A 45 -6.76 12.53 -12.71
N TYR A 46 -6.29 11.47 -13.36
CA TYR A 46 -5.65 11.53 -14.67
C TYR A 46 -6.50 10.85 -15.75
N ASP A 47 -6.36 11.32 -16.99
CA ASP A 47 -6.99 10.67 -18.13
C ASP A 47 -6.32 9.31 -18.42
N LEU A 48 -7.09 8.36 -18.95
CA LEU A 48 -6.60 7.03 -19.31
C LEU A 48 -5.45 7.08 -20.32
N MET A 49 -5.43 8.09 -21.20
CA MET A 49 -4.35 8.30 -22.17
C MET A 49 -3.01 8.66 -21.52
N ASP A 50 -3.03 9.20 -20.30
CA ASP A 50 -1.83 9.58 -19.56
C ASP A 50 -1.28 8.45 -18.68
N PHE A 51 -1.98 7.30 -18.61
CA PHE A 51 -1.58 6.16 -17.79
C PHE A 51 -0.17 5.64 -18.12
N PRO A 52 0.31 5.62 -19.38
CA PRO A 52 1.70 5.24 -19.66
C PRO A 52 2.72 6.12 -18.91
N PHE A 53 2.48 7.43 -18.80
CA PHE A 53 3.33 8.36 -18.06
C PHE A 53 3.20 8.15 -16.55
N MET A 54 1.99 7.90 -16.06
CA MET A 54 1.75 7.58 -14.64
C MET A 54 2.49 6.31 -14.22
N ILE A 55 2.40 5.24 -15.01
CA ILE A 55 3.10 3.99 -14.73
C ILE A 55 4.62 4.20 -14.75
N ALA A 56 5.13 5.01 -15.68
CA ALA A 56 6.55 5.38 -15.68
C ALA A 56 6.95 6.13 -14.40
N ALA A 57 6.13 7.10 -13.96
CA ALA A 57 6.35 7.85 -12.73
C ALA A 57 6.31 6.94 -11.48
N LEU A 58 5.34 6.02 -11.39
CA LEU A 58 5.24 5.05 -10.29
C LEU A 58 6.47 4.14 -10.23
N ARG A 59 6.97 3.67 -11.38
CA ARG A 59 8.18 2.84 -11.43
C ARG A 59 9.42 3.61 -10.98
N LEU A 60 9.62 4.83 -11.48
CA LEU A 60 10.73 5.69 -11.07
C LEU A 60 10.68 6.00 -9.57
N THR A 61 9.48 6.25 -9.05
CA THR A 61 9.24 6.47 -7.61
C THR A 61 9.58 5.22 -6.81
N ALA A 62 9.11 4.04 -7.24
CA ALA A 62 9.40 2.76 -6.59
C ALA A 62 10.91 2.48 -6.56
N THR A 63 11.62 2.62 -7.69
CA THR A 63 13.08 2.46 -7.75
C THR A 63 13.81 3.43 -6.81
N SER A 64 13.33 4.68 -6.72
CA SER A 64 13.93 5.66 -5.81
C SER A 64 13.69 5.27 -4.34
N LEU A 65 12.51 4.79 -3.99
CA LEU A 65 12.19 4.32 -2.64
C LEU A 65 12.95 3.03 -2.28
N GLU A 66 13.08 2.09 -3.21
CA GLU A 66 13.87 0.86 -3.03
C GLU A 66 15.34 1.18 -2.72
N SER A 67 15.89 2.27 -3.27
CA SER A 67 17.26 2.71 -2.97
C SER A 67 17.46 3.15 -1.51
N LEU A 68 16.37 3.51 -0.82
CA LEU A 68 16.36 3.90 0.59
C LEU A 68 16.15 2.73 1.54
N LEU A 69 15.74 1.56 1.02
CA LEU A 69 15.54 0.35 1.80
C LEU A 69 16.87 -0.40 2.01
N ASP A 70 17.04 -0.97 3.20
CA ASP A 70 18.08 -1.96 3.44
C ASP A 70 17.68 -3.32 2.82
N GLU A 71 18.61 -4.28 2.80
CA GLU A 71 18.36 -5.60 2.22
C GLU A 71 17.18 -6.34 2.87
N HIS A 72 16.93 -6.08 4.16
CA HIS A 72 15.78 -6.63 4.85
C HIS A 72 14.46 -6.03 4.34
N GLY A 73 14.38 -4.71 4.23
CA GLY A 73 13.22 -4.00 3.69
C GLY A 73 12.92 -4.40 2.24
N LYS A 74 13.95 -4.55 1.41
CA LYS A 74 13.80 -5.07 0.03
C LYS A 74 13.23 -6.48 0.02
N GLY A 75 13.77 -7.38 0.85
CA GLY A 75 13.26 -8.75 0.97
C GLY A 75 11.78 -8.83 1.39
N ILE A 76 11.32 -7.91 2.24
CA ILE A 76 9.90 -7.81 2.60
C ILE A 76 9.06 -7.37 1.39
N ALA A 77 9.48 -6.31 0.69
CA ALA A 77 8.78 -5.81 -0.49
C ALA A 77 8.67 -6.88 -1.58
N ASP A 78 9.78 -7.54 -1.91
CA ASP A 78 9.83 -8.64 -2.88
C ASP A 78 8.94 -9.81 -2.43
N GLY A 79 8.98 -10.16 -1.15
CA GLY A 79 8.13 -11.20 -0.57
C GLY A 79 6.64 -10.89 -0.73
N ILE A 80 6.23 -9.64 -0.50
CA ILE A 80 4.84 -9.21 -0.69
C ILE A 80 4.46 -9.33 -2.17
N VAL A 81 5.27 -8.81 -3.09
CA VAL A 81 4.98 -8.85 -4.53
C VAL A 81 4.92 -10.28 -5.06
N ALA A 82 5.88 -11.13 -4.69
CA ALA A 82 5.95 -12.51 -5.15
C ALA A 82 4.78 -13.38 -4.66
N ASN A 83 4.20 -13.05 -3.50
CA ASN A 83 3.11 -13.84 -2.89
C ASN A 83 1.73 -13.18 -3.01
N THR A 84 1.62 -12.05 -3.71
CA THR A 84 0.34 -11.34 -3.91
C THR A 84 -0.08 -11.41 -5.37
N THR A 85 -1.11 -12.20 -5.68
CA THR A 85 -1.63 -12.35 -7.05
C THR A 85 -2.64 -11.27 -7.44
N CYS A 86 -3.42 -10.77 -6.48
CA CYS A 86 -4.47 -9.79 -6.74
C CYS A 86 -4.75 -8.95 -5.50
N ILE A 87 -5.02 -7.66 -5.71
CA ILE A 87 -5.60 -6.75 -4.72
C ILE A 87 -6.97 -6.35 -5.28
N THR A 88 -8.05 -6.71 -4.58
CA THR A 88 -9.41 -6.31 -4.97
C THR A 88 -9.74 -4.99 -4.29
N ILE A 89 -10.17 -4.00 -5.08
CA ILE A 89 -10.51 -2.66 -4.57
C ILE A 89 -11.96 -2.38 -4.95
N ASP A 90 -12.80 -2.06 -3.96
CA ASP A 90 -14.16 -1.59 -4.21
C ASP A 90 -14.12 -0.13 -4.72
N ALA A 91 -14.33 0.03 -6.02
CA ALA A 91 -14.37 1.33 -6.67
C ALA A 91 -15.54 2.22 -6.20
N SER A 92 -16.60 1.63 -5.66
CA SER A 92 -17.75 2.37 -5.12
C SER A 92 -17.37 3.08 -3.83
N GLU A 93 -16.62 2.40 -2.97
CA GLU A 93 -16.12 2.94 -1.71
C GLU A 93 -15.02 3.99 -1.94
N LEU A 94 -14.20 3.83 -2.99
CA LEU A 94 -13.28 4.88 -3.45
C LEU A 94 -14.02 6.18 -3.81
N LYS A 95 -15.11 6.07 -4.60
CA LYS A 95 -15.93 7.22 -4.99
C LYS A 95 -16.67 7.86 -3.82
N ARG A 96 -17.05 7.08 -2.79
CA ARG A 96 -17.69 7.60 -1.58
C ARG A 96 -16.72 8.44 -0.77
N GLN A 97 -15.51 7.93 -0.52
CA GLN A 97 -14.49 8.64 0.27
C GLN A 97 -14.02 9.94 -0.42
N ALA A 98 -13.84 9.91 -1.74
CA ALA A 98 -13.49 11.11 -2.50
C ALA A 98 -14.55 12.24 -2.43
N LYS A 99 -15.81 11.92 -2.10
CA LYS A 99 -16.89 12.91 -1.90
C LYS A 99 -17.04 13.38 -0.46
N GLU A 100 -16.47 12.67 0.50
CA GLU A 100 -16.54 13.01 1.93
C GLU A 100 -15.36 13.90 2.38
N GLU A 101 -14.34 14.03 1.55
CA GLU A 101 -13.18 14.93 1.74
C GLU A 101 -13.35 16.32 1.06
N GLU A 102 -14.49 16.57 0.38
CA GLU A 102 -14.95 17.88 -0.14
C GLU A 102 -15.85 18.62 0.85
#